data_AF-A0A542MF40-F1
#
_entry.id   AF-A0A542MF40-F1
#
_cell.length_a   1.000
_cell.length_b   1.000
_cell.length_c   1.000
_cell.angle_alpha   90.00
_cell.angle_beta   90.00
_cell.angle_gamma   90.00
#
_symmetry.space_group_name_H-M   'P 1'
#
loop_
_entity.id
_entity.type
_entity.pdbx_description
1 polymer ?
#
loop_
_entity_poly.entity_id
_entity_poly.type
_entity_poly.pdbx_seq_one_letter_code
_entity_poly.pdbx_strand_id
1 'polypeptide(L)'
;MKTSKVVTITAAATALIALAVGVYWHVMVGPTEFDRSVWLRMDTKSDNPPRLRMADGLLESGVLLGKSRPEVETMLGPPASTDYFRDAGMVYWLGPERGYISIDSEWLRLDFDPAGRVRDARIVRD
;
A
#
# COMPACT_ATOMS: atom_id res chain seq x y z
N MET A 1 19.49 -36.47 -28.81
CA MET A 1 18.46 -36.87 -27.83
C MET A 1 18.69 -36.35 -26.39
N LYS A 2 19.91 -35.97 -25.98
CA LYS A 2 20.20 -35.48 -24.62
C LYS A 2 19.79 -34.01 -24.38
N THR A 3 19.84 -33.20 -25.43
CA THR A 3 19.55 -31.75 -25.41
C THR A 3 18.08 -31.41 -25.19
N SER A 4 17.13 -32.19 -25.73
CA SER A 4 15.68 -31.92 -25.58
C SER A 4 15.20 -32.06 -24.12
N LYS A 5 15.64 -33.11 -23.40
CA LYS A 5 15.25 -33.31 -22.00
C LYS A 5 15.80 -32.24 -21.07
N VAL A 6 17.04 -31.79 -21.30
CA VAL A 6 17.67 -30.70 -20.50
C VAL A 6 16.94 -29.37 -20.74
N VAL A 7 16.64 -29.03 -22.00
CA VAL A 7 15.89 -27.81 -22.33
C VAL A 7 14.48 -27.82 -21.70
N THR A 8 13.77 -28.95 -21.73
CA THR A 8 12.45 -29.07 -21.09
C THR A 8 12.52 -28.95 -19.56
N ILE A 9 13.52 -29.55 -18.91
CA ILE A 9 13.72 -29.44 -17.46
C ILE A 9 14.03 -27.99 -17.05
N THR A 10 14.90 -27.30 -17.80
CA THR A 10 15.21 -25.88 -17.55
C THR A 10 13.99 -24.97 -17.74
N ALA A 11 13.18 -25.22 -18.78
CA ALA A 11 11.95 -24.47 -19.01
C ALA A 11 10.91 -24.68 -17.89
N ALA A 12 10.72 -25.93 -17.45
CA ALA A 12 9.82 -26.25 -16.34
C ALA A 12 10.28 -25.62 -15.01
N ALA A 13 11.59 -25.67 -14.71
CA ALA A 13 12.15 -25.02 -13.52
C ALA A 13 11.95 -23.50 -13.54
N THR A 14 12.15 -22.86 -14.69
CA THR A 14 11.94 -21.40 -14.85
C THR A 14 10.47 -21.03 -14.64
N ALA A 15 9.53 -21.81 -15.20
CA ALA A 15 8.10 -21.58 -15.00
C ALA A 15 7.69 -21.74 -13.52
N LEU A 16 8.24 -22.72 -12.81
CA LEU A 16 7.98 -22.90 -11.38
C LEU A 16 8.54 -21.76 -10.53
N ILE A 17 9.73 -21.26 -10.86
CA ILE A 17 10.32 -20.09 -10.17
C ILE A 17 9.44 -18.86 -10.42
N ALA A 18 9.05 -18.59 -11.67
CA ALA A 18 8.18 -17.47 -12.00
C ALA A 18 6.84 -17.54 -11.27
N LEU A 19 6.24 -18.75 -11.19
CA LEU A 19 5.01 -18.98 -10.44
C LEU A 19 5.23 -18.72 -8.94
N ALA A 20 6.30 -19.24 -8.34
CA ALA A 20 6.61 -19.04 -6.93
C ALA A 20 6.84 -17.55 -6.60
N VAL A 21 7.53 -16.81 -7.48
CA VAL A 21 7.71 -15.36 -7.35
C VAL A 21 6.38 -14.63 -7.45
N GLY A 22 5.51 -15.01 -8.40
CA GLY A 22 4.18 -14.42 -8.55
C GLY A 22 3.28 -14.66 -7.32
N VAL A 23 3.30 -15.89 -6.78
CA VAL A 23 2.56 -16.24 -5.54
C VAL A 23 3.13 -15.47 -4.35
N TYR A 24 4.45 -15.42 -4.21
CA TYR A 24 5.10 -14.66 -3.15
C TYR A 24 4.71 -13.17 -3.22
N TRP A 25 4.75 -12.57 -4.41
CA TRP A 25 4.31 -11.20 -4.62
C TRP A 25 2.86 -11.00 -4.16
N HIS A 26 1.92 -11.81 -4.66
CA HIS A 26 0.50 -11.67 -4.34
C HIS A 26 0.19 -11.84 -2.84
N VAL A 27 0.82 -12.82 -2.19
CA VAL A 27 0.51 -13.15 -0.79
C VAL A 27 1.23 -12.20 0.18
N MET A 28 2.47 -11.82 -0.11
CA MET A 28 3.34 -11.15 0.88
C MET A 28 3.52 -9.66 0.64
N VAL A 29 3.48 -9.20 -0.62
CA VAL A 29 3.94 -7.84 -0.99
C VAL A 29 2.84 -7.00 -1.63
N GLY A 30 2.03 -7.62 -2.50
CA GLY A 30 1.08 -6.91 -3.35
C GLY A 30 -0.07 -6.26 -2.59
N PRO A 31 -0.83 -5.38 -3.25
CA PRO A 31 -1.99 -4.70 -2.68
C PRO A 31 -2.97 -5.68 -2.02
N THR A 32 -3.62 -5.23 -0.95
CA THR A 32 -4.69 -5.99 -0.29
C THR A 32 -5.97 -5.17 -0.24
N GLU A 33 -7.10 -5.86 -0.18
CA GLU A 33 -8.38 -5.20 0.10
C GLU A 33 -8.35 -4.46 1.44
N PHE A 34 -9.11 -3.36 1.50
CA PHE A 34 -9.20 -2.55 2.69
C PHE A 34 -10.05 -3.24 3.77
N ASP A 35 -9.44 -3.56 4.91
CA ASP A 35 -10.14 -3.97 6.13
C ASP A 35 -10.02 -2.87 7.19
N ARG A 36 -11.14 -2.20 7.47
CA ARG A 36 -11.22 -1.11 8.45
C ARG A 36 -10.78 -1.55 9.85
N SER A 37 -11.15 -2.76 10.27
CA SER A 37 -10.83 -3.25 11.61
C SER A 37 -9.34 -3.51 11.75
N VAL A 38 -8.70 -4.06 10.72
CA VAL A 38 -7.24 -4.23 10.68
C VAL A 38 -6.55 -2.86 10.62
N TRP A 39 -7.03 -1.95 9.77
CA TRP A 39 -6.50 -0.60 9.61
C TRP A 39 -6.47 0.17 10.94
N LEU A 40 -7.55 0.11 11.73
CA LEU A 40 -7.67 0.87 12.97
C LEU A 40 -6.97 0.22 14.18
N ARG A 41 -6.77 -1.10 14.19
CA ARG A 41 -6.15 -1.81 15.33
C ARG A 41 -4.63 -1.77 15.34
N MET A 42 -3.99 -1.56 14.20
CA MET A 42 -2.54 -1.76 14.06
C MET A 42 -1.75 -0.68 14.78
N ASP A 43 -0.88 -1.12 15.71
CA ASP A 43 0.22 -0.34 16.26
C ASP A 43 1.22 -0.06 15.13
N THR A 44 1.65 1.19 15.04
CA THR A 44 2.51 1.75 14.00
C THR A 44 3.97 1.27 14.13
N LYS A 45 4.20 0.03 14.56
CA LYS A 45 5.54 -0.49 14.94
C LYS A 45 5.88 -1.86 14.36
N SER A 46 5.02 -2.43 13.52
CA SER A 46 5.36 -3.68 12.81
C SER A 46 6.28 -3.37 11.63
N ASP A 47 7.27 -4.24 11.38
CA ASP A 47 8.17 -4.17 10.22
C ASP A 47 7.45 -4.39 8.87
N ASN A 48 6.22 -4.93 8.91
CA ASN A 48 5.35 -5.03 7.74
C ASN A 48 3.93 -4.54 8.11
N PRO A 49 3.74 -3.22 8.24
CA PRO A 49 2.48 -2.68 8.70
C PRO A 49 1.42 -2.88 7.61
N PRO A 50 0.30 -3.59 7.91
CA PRO A 50 -0.74 -3.90 6.92
C PRO A 50 -1.33 -2.70 6.20
N ARG A 51 -1.20 -1.50 6.78
CA ARG A 51 -1.64 -0.25 6.18
C ARG A 51 -0.95 0.06 4.85
N LEU A 52 0.30 -0.35 4.64
CA LEU A 52 1.01 -0.14 3.37
C LEU A 52 0.30 -0.84 2.22
N ARG A 53 0.05 -2.14 2.36
CA ARG A 53 -0.60 -2.96 1.33
C ARG A 53 -2.07 -2.57 1.11
N MET A 54 -2.77 -2.20 2.19
CA MET A 54 -4.12 -1.66 2.09
C MET A 54 -4.14 -0.29 1.40
N ALA A 55 -3.14 0.57 1.65
CA ALA A 55 -3.04 1.85 0.97
C ALA A 55 -2.85 1.67 -0.54
N ASP A 56 -2.01 0.72 -0.98
CA ASP A 56 -1.91 0.39 -2.41
C ASP A 56 -3.27 -0.01 -2.98
N GLY A 57 -4.05 -0.86 -2.28
CA GLY A 57 -5.39 -1.26 -2.73
C GLY A 57 -6.41 -0.11 -2.75
N LEU A 58 -6.32 0.82 -1.80
CA LEU A 58 -7.14 2.04 -1.78
C LEU A 58 -6.82 2.96 -2.96
N LEU A 59 -5.54 3.06 -3.33
CA LEU A 59 -5.09 3.85 -4.47
C LEU A 59 -5.48 3.20 -5.81
N GLU A 60 -5.26 1.89 -5.95
CA GLU A 60 -5.62 1.14 -7.16
C GLU A 60 -7.12 1.14 -7.43
N SER A 61 -7.94 1.02 -6.37
CA SER A 61 -9.40 1.07 -6.52
C SER A 61 -9.94 2.48 -6.79
N GLY A 62 -9.16 3.53 -6.51
CA GLY A 62 -9.60 4.92 -6.61
C GLY A 62 -10.73 5.30 -5.64
N VAL A 63 -11.04 4.45 -4.66
CA VAL A 63 -12.23 4.57 -3.80
C VAL A 63 -12.25 5.87 -2.99
N LEU A 64 -11.09 6.47 -2.74
CA LEU A 64 -10.96 7.70 -1.96
C LEU A 64 -11.35 8.95 -2.75
N LEU A 65 -11.24 8.93 -4.07
CA LEU A 65 -11.49 10.11 -4.91
C LEU A 65 -12.95 10.58 -4.79
N GLY A 66 -13.13 11.89 -4.67
CA GLY A 66 -14.44 12.52 -4.54
C GLY A 66 -15.08 12.44 -3.14
N LYS A 67 -14.51 11.65 -2.21
CA LYS A 67 -15.02 11.59 -0.83
C LYS A 67 -14.78 12.91 -0.09
N SER A 68 -15.72 13.29 0.75
CA SER A 68 -15.57 14.38 1.71
C SER A 68 -14.72 13.95 2.91
N ARG A 69 -14.22 14.94 3.66
CA ARG A 69 -13.45 14.69 4.90
C ARG A 69 -14.17 13.74 5.88
N PRO A 70 -15.46 13.92 6.23
CA PRO A 70 -16.14 13.02 7.14
C PRO A 70 -16.30 11.59 6.60
N GLU A 71 -16.46 11.43 5.29
CA GLU A 71 -16.55 10.10 4.66
C GLU A 71 -15.19 9.38 4.72
N VAL A 72 -14.10 10.10 4.50
CA VAL A 72 -12.74 9.58 4.67
C VAL A 72 -12.51 9.17 6.12
N GLU A 73 -12.84 10.03 7.10
CA GLU A 73 -12.69 9.72 8.52
C GLU A 73 -13.56 8.55 8.97
N THR A 74 -14.78 8.44 8.44
CA THR A 74 -15.64 7.29 8.69
C THR A 74 -14.96 6.00 8.25
N MET A 75 -14.29 6.02 7.09
CA MET A 75 -13.64 4.87 6.50
C MET A 75 -12.29 4.55 7.16
N LEU A 76 -11.38 5.53 7.26
CA LEU A 76 -9.98 5.36 7.68
C LEU A 76 -9.71 5.75 9.14
N GLY A 77 -10.69 6.32 9.84
CA GLY A 77 -10.47 6.95 11.14
C GLY A 77 -9.86 8.36 11.04
N PRO A 78 -9.56 8.99 12.18
CA PRO A 78 -8.98 10.33 12.20
C PRO A 78 -7.60 10.35 11.53
N PRO A 79 -7.24 11.44 10.83
CA PRO A 79 -5.90 11.60 10.29
C PRO A 79 -4.84 11.69 11.40
N ALA A 80 -3.59 11.49 11.04
CA ALA A 80 -2.47 11.63 11.97
C ALA A 80 -2.29 13.10 12.40
N SER A 81 -2.03 13.30 13.70
CA SER A 81 -1.63 14.59 14.26
C SER A 81 -0.12 14.76 14.11
N THR A 82 0.33 15.40 13.03
CA THR A 82 1.75 15.54 12.69
C THR A 82 2.06 16.89 12.04
N ASP A 83 3.30 17.34 12.16
CA ASP A 83 3.83 18.52 11.47
C ASP A 83 4.30 18.23 10.04
N TYR A 84 4.38 16.95 9.66
CA TYR A 84 4.71 16.56 8.29
C TYR A 84 3.55 16.88 7.34
N PHE A 85 3.88 17.33 6.12
CA PHE A 85 2.91 17.62 5.05
C PHE A 85 1.80 18.60 5.45
N ARG A 86 2.14 19.74 6.08
CA ARG A 86 1.15 20.76 6.52
C ARG A 86 0.26 21.31 5.40
N ASP A 87 0.69 21.18 4.14
CA ASP A 87 -0.06 21.55 2.95
C ASP A 87 -1.11 20.51 2.53
N ALA A 88 -1.02 19.29 3.06
CA ALA A 88 -1.99 18.22 2.81
C ALA A 88 -3.29 18.45 3.57
N GLY A 89 -4.39 17.94 3.01
CA GLY A 89 -5.66 18.00 3.72
C GLY A 89 -5.78 16.96 4.83
N MET A 90 -5.33 15.72 4.57
CA MET A 90 -5.27 14.63 5.54
C MET A 90 -4.06 13.75 5.26
N VAL A 91 -3.41 13.24 6.32
CA VAL A 91 -2.33 12.27 6.20
C VAL A 91 -2.54 11.11 7.17
N TYR A 92 -2.12 9.92 6.75
CA TYR A 92 -2.18 8.70 7.54
C TYR A 92 -0.82 8.02 7.50
N TRP A 93 -0.22 7.80 8.65
CA TRP A 93 1.01 7.02 8.75
C TRP A 93 0.72 5.57 8.36
N LEU A 94 1.52 5.05 7.42
CA LEU A 94 1.37 3.70 6.89
C LEU A 94 2.39 2.74 7.47
N GLY A 95 3.62 3.20 7.65
CA GLY A 95 4.73 2.32 7.95
C GLY A 95 6.09 2.97 7.84
N PRO A 96 7.16 2.27 8.25
CA PRO A 96 8.49 2.51 7.70
C PRO A 96 8.45 2.35 6.17
N GLU A 97 9.31 3.09 5.47
CA GLU A 97 9.51 2.96 4.02
C GLU A 97 9.80 1.51 3.62
N ARG A 98 9.07 1.03 2.61
CA ARG A 98 9.38 -0.27 1.99
C ARG A 98 10.72 -0.22 1.27
N GLY A 99 11.69 -1.02 1.71
CA GLY A 99 13.00 -1.14 1.07
C GLY A 99 13.97 -2.03 1.85
N TYR A 100 15.16 -2.25 1.29
CA TYR A 100 16.24 -2.99 1.98
C TYR A 100 16.82 -2.21 3.16
N ILE A 101 16.73 -0.88 3.12
CA ILE A 101 17.11 0.06 4.18
C ILE A 101 15.92 1.02 4.30
N SER A 102 15.29 1.08 5.47
CA SER A 102 14.16 1.96 5.76
C SER A 102 14.60 3.00 6.79
N ILE A 103 14.76 4.25 6.35
CA ILE A 103 15.09 5.37 7.24
C ILE A 103 13.85 6.24 7.45
N ASP A 104 13.10 6.48 6.37
CA ASP A 104 11.92 7.34 6.36
C ASP A 104 10.64 6.53 6.62
N SER A 105 9.50 7.21 6.77
CA SER A 105 8.18 6.59 6.82
C SER A 105 7.42 6.81 5.51
N GLU A 106 6.51 5.89 5.19
CA GLU A 106 5.51 6.09 4.15
C GLU A 106 4.18 6.57 4.75
N TRP A 107 3.56 7.52 4.06
CA TRP A 107 2.32 8.18 4.47
C TRP A 107 1.32 8.20 3.33
N LEU A 108 0.06 7.88 3.60
CA LEU A 108 -1.03 8.15 2.66
C LEU A 108 -1.44 9.61 2.82
N ARG A 109 -1.19 10.39 1.77
CA ARG A 109 -1.55 11.80 1.67
C ARG A 109 -2.80 11.97 0.82
N LEU A 110 -3.74 12.77 1.33
CA LEU A 110 -4.98 13.16 0.63
C LEU A 110 -5.05 14.68 0.48
N ASP A 111 -5.16 15.12 -0.77
CA ASP A 111 -5.36 16.53 -1.11
C ASP A 111 -6.80 16.76 -1.55
N PHE A 112 -7.40 17.87 -1.10
CA PHE A 112 -8.79 18.19 -1.34
C PHE A 112 -8.94 19.34 -2.33
N ASP A 113 -10.00 19.32 -3.12
CA ASP A 113 -10.41 20.44 -3.96
C ASP A 113 -11.06 21.57 -3.14
N PRO A 114 -11.36 22.74 -3.75
CA PRO A 114 -12.05 23.83 -3.07
C PRO A 114 -13.46 23.48 -2.56
N ALA A 115 -14.09 22.41 -3.05
CA ALA A 115 -15.38 21.92 -2.57
C ALA A 115 -15.25 20.95 -1.37
N GLY A 116 -14.02 20.70 -0.90
CA GLY A 116 -13.75 19.83 0.25
C GLY A 116 -13.86 18.34 -0.09
N ARG A 117 -13.64 17.96 -1.35
CA ARG A 117 -13.60 16.56 -1.81
C ARG A 117 -12.19 16.13 -2.16
N VAL A 118 -11.84 14.86 -1.91
CA VAL A 118 -10.53 14.31 -2.28
C VAL A 118 -10.34 14.43 -3.78
N ARG A 119 -9.35 15.21 -4.19
CA ARG A 119 -8.93 15.38 -5.58
C ARG A 119 -7.79 14.44 -5.93
N ASP A 120 -6.89 14.21 -4.98
CA ASP A 120 -5.71 13.38 -5.16
C ASP A 120 -5.41 12.56 -3.91
N ALA A 121 -4.91 11.35 -4.14
CA ALA A 121 -4.49 10.41 -3.10
C ALA A 121 -3.19 9.75 -3.56
N ARG A 122 -2.16 9.76 -2.71
CA ARG A 122 -0.85 9.19 -3.05
C ARG A 122 -0.06 8.81 -1.81
N ILE A 123 0.93 7.94 -1.97
CA ILE A 123 1.93 7.65 -0.94
C ILE A 123 3.08 8.66 -1.07
N VAL A 124 3.50 9.22 0.06
CA VAL A 124 4.64 10.15 0.17
C VAL A 124 5.57 9.68 1.29
N ARG A 125 6.78 10.24 1.32
CA ARG A 125 7.82 9.98 2.32
C ARG A 125 8.20 11.27 3.02
N ASP A 126 8.50 11.20 4.31
CA ASP A 126 8.99 12.32 5.13
C ASP A 126 10.51 12.49 5.08
#